data_AF-A0A060YYS3-F1
#
_entry.id   AF-A0A060YYS3-F1
#
_cell.length_a   1.000
_cell.length_b   1.000
_cell.length_c   1.000
_cell.angle_alpha   90.00
_cell.angle_beta   90.00
_cell.angle_gamma   90.00
#
_symmetry.space_group_name_H-M   'P 1'
#
loop_
_entity.id
_entity.type
_entity.pdbx_description
1 polymer ?
#
loop_
_entity_poly.entity_id
_entity_poly.type
_entity_poly.pdbx_seq_one_letter_code
_entity_poly.pdbx_strand_id
1 'polypeptide(L)'
;GGVVFTFGSGCYGQLGHNSLRDELRPRVVGQLCGLKVTQIACGRHHTLAFVGPSNKIYSFGRGEQGQLGNGVKIDQSVPLPVQLPGKTFIYGITLARIDDQKIEHIFAGGNHSFALCTLERPNNLRSSVGKVTQQAIDEEIIDKWISECDSKSWKKGQKEITKMFSSASCLNGSFLDKSCDKHYQTSPKQSGLDYSLVQGAFRKLAKKGKVLTEVEAVVQHTLLPSLYEEPIGMESLRVYLVLPELLRVLHKQHRRTDLTEAVAAAILRLHPDKLQVLVDWWSSQKLSVTTKHIRMWKKALSVILTTTQIRTPGLKHLFQVLDHLHRANQKACGTQTVPDSYFCLEYIEFDPKFLEEDVKLWRSWSKQDVDQTPAIFCRYPFLMNLQSKINVFNINAALTKNPSLFFELRLNRASLIEDTFHQLSVACPSTFKRFLVVYFDEDAKLTDVYKRDFFLHLFDKLLVPESGMFMYNDTKTLAWFPAKPRVEEKRYFLFGVLCGMALYNNNMVHLPFPMAFFKKLVNINPSLEDLREFSPIEAGSLQYILDYPDDDVENMDMTFSVCIDFKQFD
;
A
#
# COMPACT_ATOMS: atom_id res chain seq x y z
N GLY A 1 2.10 45.79 -36.12
CA GLY A 1 3.03 44.73 -35.69
C GLY A 1 4.03 45.34 -34.73
N GLY A 2 4.61 44.54 -33.84
CA GLY A 2 5.73 45.01 -33.00
C GLY A 2 7.03 44.94 -33.81
N VAL A 3 7.98 45.83 -33.53
CA VAL A 3 9.35 45.76 -34.09
C VAL A 3 10.29 45.50 -32.92
N VAL A 4 11.11 44.46 -33.04
CA VAL A 4 12.08 44.08 -32.00
C VAL A 4 13.43 44.67 -32.34
N PHE A 5 13.99 45.44 -31.42
CA PHE A 5 15.35 45.96 -31.49
C PHE A 5 16.20 45.29 -30.41
N THR A 6 17.42 44.89 -30.77
CA THR A 6 18.40 44.32 -29.84
C THR A 6 19.73 45.06 -29.98
N PHE A 7 20.44 45.19 -28.87
CA PHE A 7 21.75 45.85 -28.75
C PHE A 7 22.48 45.32 -27.51
N GLY A 8 23.80 45.55 -27.42
CA GLY A 8 24.67 45.03 -26.38
C GLY A 8 25.61 43.94 -26.89
N SER A 9 25.90 42.95 -26.04
CA SER A 9 26.82 41.88 -26.39
C SER A 9 26.21 40.88 -27.36
N GLY A 10 26.91 40.58 -28.45
CA GLY A 10 26.51 39.65 -29.50
C GLY A 10 27.29 38.35 -29.55
N CYS A 11 28.24 38.11 -28.64
CA CYS A 11 29.26 37.07 -28.75
C CYS A 11 28.74 35.63 -28.97
N TYR A 12 27.49 35.34 -28.59
CA TYR A 12 26.86 34.02 -28.76
C TYR A 12 25.63 34.08 -29.68
N GLY A 13 25.43 35.18 -30.41
CA GLY A 13 24.29 35.36 -31.32
C GLY A 13 23.00 35.82 -30.64
N GLN A 14 23.05 36.20 -29.36
CA GLN A 14 21.87 36.56 -28.55
C GLN A 14 21.16 37.85 -28.98
N LEU A 15 21.70 38.55 -29.99
CA LEU A 15 21.06 39.71 -30.60
C LEU A 15 20.21 39.35 -31.83
N GLY A 16 20.40 38.16 -32.42
CA GLY A 16 19.54 37.69 -33.53
C GLY A 16 19.83 38.33 -34.89
N HIS A 17 21.00 38.96 -35.08
CA HIS A 17 21.37 39.71 -36.30
C HIS A 17 22.14 38.90 -37.34
N ASN A 18 22.17 37.57 -37.21
CA ASN A 18 23.08 36.69 -37.96
C ASN A 18 24.56 37.13 -37.84
N SER A 19 24.93 37.59 -36.65
CA SER A 19 26.24 38.18 -36.36
C SER A 19 26.61 37.88 -34.91
N LEU A 20 27.90 37.71 -34.65
CA LEU A 20 28.46 37.58 -33.30
C LEU A 20 29.05 38.90 -32.77
N ARG A 21 28.88 40.00 -33.51
CA ARG A 21 29.39 41.32 -33.14
C ARG A 21 28.47 41.98 -32.12
N ASP A 22 29.08 42.72 -31.22
CA ASP A 22 28.36 43.62 -30.33
C ASP A 22 27.71 44.76 -31.13
N GLU A 23 26.49 45.12 -30.73
CA GLU A 23 25.74 46.22 -31.34
C GLU A 23 25.62 47.35 -30.33
N LEU A 24 26.33 48.45 -30.56
CA LEU A 24 26.33 49.60 -29.65
C LEU A 24 25.05 50.45 -29.78
N ARG A 25 24.27 50.23 -30.83
CA ARG A 25 23.02 50.94 -31.10
C ARG A 25 21.89 49.92 -31.34
N PRO A 26 20.64 50.23 -30.96
CA PRO A 26 19.49 49.39 -31.26
C PRO A 26 19.42 49.06 -32.75
N ARG A 27 19.50 47.77 -33.08
CA ARG A 27 19.37 47.26 -34.45
C ARG A 27 18.12 46.38 -34.53
N VAL A 28 17.37 46.53 -35.63
CA VAL A 28 16.17 45.72 -35.87
C VAL A 28 16.55 44.26 -36.08
N VAL A 29 15.87 43.35 -35.40
CA VAL A 29 15.98 41.91 -35.65
C VAL A 29 15.15 41.57 -36.88
N GLY A 30 15.81 41.53 -38.05
CA GLY A 30 15.14 41.37 -39.35
C GLY A 30 14.20 40.17 -39.42
N GLN A 31 14.59 39.04 -38.84
CA GLN A 31 13.80 37.79 -38.85
C GLN A 31 12.47 37.86 -38.09
N LEU A 32 12.33 38.79 -37.14
CA LEU A 32 11.09 39.00 -36.38
C LEU A 32 10.25 40.14 -36.95
N CYS A 33 10.75 40.85 -37.98
CA CYS A 33 10.04 41.94 -38.60
C CYS A 33 8.73 41.44 -39.25
N GLY A 34 7.63 42.14 -38.98
CA GLY A 34 6.30 41.74 -39.44
C GLY A 34 5.57 40.76 -38.51
N LEU A 35 6.25 40.13 -37.56
CA LEU A 35 5.61 39.27 -36.55
C LEU A 35 5.07 40.11 -35.39
N LYS A 36 3.89 39.74 -34.86
CA LYS A 36 3.34 40.38 -33.65
C LYS A 36 3.93 39.73 -32.40
N VAL A 37 5.16 40.11 -32.07
CA VAL A 37 5.82 39.71 -30.81
C VAL A 37 5.09 40.35 -29.63
N THR A 38 4.64 39.53 -28.67
CA THR A 38 3.87 39.94 -27.50
C THR A 38 4.66 39.84 -26.20
N GLN A 39 5.71 39.00 -26.15
CA GLN A 39 6.60 38.89 -24.98
C GLN A 39 8.05 38.66 -25.43
N ILE A 40 8.99 39.16 -24.63
CA ILE A 40 10.44 38.92 -24.75
C ILE A 40 10.94 38.44 -23.39
N ALA A 41 11.83 37.45 -23.38
CA ALA A 41 12.56 37.04 -22.18
C ALA A 41 14.05 36.86 -22.50
N CYS A 42 14.93 37.39 -21.65
CA CYS A 42 16.37 37.36 -21.86
C CYS A 42 17.05 36.58 -20.73
N GLY A 43 17.81 35.55 -21.09
CA GLY A 43 18.68 34.82 -20.16
C GLY A 43 20.10 35.37 -20.17
N ARG A 44 21.07 34.59 -19.69
CA ARG A 44 22.47 35.04 -19.61
C ARG A 44 23.08 35.38 -20.97
N HIS A 45 22.88 34.50 -21.94
CA HIS A 45 23.42 34.61 -23.31
C HIS A 45 22.40 34.16 -24.37
N HIS A 46 21.09 34.25 -24.09
CA HIS A 46 20.05 33.88 -25.04
C HIS A 46 18.80 34.75 -24.88
N THR A 47 17.99 34.81 -25.92
CA THR A 47 16.75 35.59 -25.97
C THR A 47 15.63 34.74 -26.54
N LEU A 48 14.45 34.88 -25.94
CA LEU A 48 13.19 34.28 -26.37
C LEU A 48 12.25 35.39 -26.82
N ALA A 49 11.52 35.16 -27.91
CA ALA A 49 10.48 36.04 -28.42
C ALA A 49 9.20 35.25 -28.68
N PHE A 50 8.11 35.62 -28.02
CA PHE A 50 6.81 34.98 -28.19
C PHE A 50 5.95 35.78 -29.19
N VAL A 51 5.48 35.11 -30.24
CA VAL A 51 4.57 35.66 -31.25
C VAL A 51 3.16 35.17 -30.97
N GLY A 52 2.41 35.99 -30.23
CA GLY A 52 1.09 35.64 -29.69
C GLY A 52 0.09 35.09 -30.72
N PRO A 53 -0.19 35.77 -31.85
CA PRO A 53 -1.20 35.31 -32.80
C PRO A 53 -0.91 33.96 -33.46
N SER A 54 0.37 33.60 -33.62
CA SER A 54 0.78 32.31 -34.18
C SER A 54 1.11 31.28 -33.12
N ASN A 55 1.01 31.64 -31.83
CA ASN A 55 1.38 30.80 -30.69
C ASN A 55 2.78 30.17 -30.84
N LYS A 56 3.76 30.95 -31.35
CA LYS A 56 5.13 30.48 -31.62
C LYS A 56 6.14 31.19 -30.75
N ILE A 57 7.10 30.44 -30.22
CA ILE A 57 8.28 30.98 -29.53
C ILE A 57 9.45 30.91 -30.49
N TYR A 58 10.22 31.98 -30.58
CA TYR A 58 11.51 32.02 -31.26
C TYR A 58 12.61 32.13 -30.21
N SER A 59 13.73 31.45 -30.42
CA SER A 59 14.91 31.50 -29.56
C SER A 59 16.17 31.75 -30.38
N PHE A 60 17.12 32.47 -29.78
CA PHE A 60 18.44 32.75 -30.35
C PHE A 60 19.45 33.07 -29.26
N GLY A 61 20.74 32.90 -29.54
CA GLY A 61 21.85 33.02 -28.61
C GLY A 61 22.56 31.69 -28.34
N ARG A 62 23.14 31.56 -27.15
CA ARG A 62 23.87 30.38 -26.70
C ARG A 62 22.95 29.18 -26.54
N GLY A 63 23.35 28.03 -27.07
CA GLY A 63 22.57 26.77 -27.07
C GLY A 63 23.26 25.58 -26.41
N GLU A 64 24.47 25.72 -25.88
CA GLU A 64 25.27 24.61 -25.32
C GLU A 64 24.56 23.75 -24.24
N GLN A 65 23.60 24.32 -23.49
CA GLN A 65 22.83 23.62 -22.46
C GLN A 65 21.42 23.21 -22.94
N GLY A 66 21.12 23.40 -24.23
CA GLY A 66 19.80 23.14 -24.81
C GLY A 66 18.75 24.21 -24.51
N GLN A 67 19.15 25.35 -23.95
CA GLN A 67 18.24 26.43 -23.54
C GLN A 67 17.43 27.05 -24.69
N LEU A 68 17.83 26.83 -25.94
CA LEU A 68 17.07 27.30 -27.11
C LEU A 68 15.87 26.41 -27.45
N GLY A 69 15.76 25.20 -26.88
CA GLY A 69 14.59 24.33 -27.07
C GLY A 69 14.35 23.86 -28.51
N ASN A 70 15.41 23.79 -29.33
CA ASN A 70 15.37 23.35 -30.72
C ASN A 70 15.93 21.92 -30.92
N GLY A 71 16.15 21.18 -29.83
CA GLY A 71 16.66 19.81 -29.86
C GLY A 71 18.16 19.66 -30.12
N VAL A 72 18.90 20.76 -30.30
CA VAL A 72 20.34 20.75 -30.55
C VAL A 72 21.11 21.60 -29.54
N LYS A 73 22.36 21.25 -29.26
CA LYS A 73 23.25 22.00 -28.35
C LYS A 73 24.16 22.96 -29.11
N ILE A 74 23.57 23.80 -29.96
CA ILE A 74 24.30 24.68 -30.89
C ILE A 74 23.78 26.10 -30.75
N ASP A 75 24.71 27.07 -30.72
CA ASP A 75 24.41 28.50 -30.70
C ASP A 75 23.69 28.94 -31.99
N GLN A 76 22.79 29.89 -31.86
CA GLN A 76 21.97 30.40 -32.97
C GLN A 76 22.06 31.92 -33.03
N SER A 77 22.66 32.45 -34.10
CA SER A 77 22.79 33.89 -34.33
C SER A 77 21.55 34.52 -34.95
N VAL A 78 20.54 33.72 -35.26
CA VAL A 78 19.25 34.15 -35.84
C VAL A 78 18.09 33.57 -35.04
N PRO A 79 16.96 34.30 -34.90
CA PRO A 79 15.76 33.77 -34.28
C PRO A 79 15.24 32.55 -35.03
N LEU A 80 15.21 31.41 -34.36
CA LEU A 80 14.63 30.17 -34.88
C LEU A 80 13.44 29.73 -34.03
N PRO A 81 12.41 29.11 -34.63
CA PRO A 81 11.28 28.62 -33.87
C PRO A 81 11.71 27.51 -32.89
N VAL A 82 11.26 27.64 -31.64
CA VAL A 82 11.38 26.59 -30.63
C VAL A 82 10.51 25.41 -31.05
N GLN A 83 11.07 24.20 -31.01
CA GLN A 83 10.30 22.99 -31.26
C GLN A 83 9.58 22.59 -29.97
N LEU A 84 8.35 23.05 -29.82
CA LEU A 84 7.46 22.46 -28.81
C LEU A 84 7.10 21.05 -29.27
N PRO A 85 7.05 20.06 -28.37
CA PRO A 85 6.72 18.68 -28.73
C PRO A 85 5.38 18.67 -29.48
N GLY A 86 5.34 18.18 -30.72
CA GLY A 86 4.10 18.18 -31.52
C GLY A 86 3.03 17.21 -30.99
N LYS A 87 3.45 16.29 -30.11
CA LYS A 87 2.62 15.33 -29.39
C LYS A 87 3.23 15.16 -28.01
N THR A 88 2.51 15.58 -26.95
CA THR A 88 2.87 15.13 -25.61
C THR A 88 2.09 13.86 -25.34
N PHE A 89 2.81 12.78 -25.05
CA PHE A 89 2.21 11.61 -24.43
C PHE A 89 1.95 11.97 -22.96
N ILE A 90 0.73 12.39 -22.66
CA ILE A 90 0.24 12.45 -21.29
C ILE A 90 -0.78 11.32 -21.17
N TYR A 91 -0.62 10.42 -20.20
CA TYR A 91 -1.57 9.35 -19.90
C TYR A 91 -1.71 8.20 -20.91
N GLY A 92 -0.75 7.93 -21.81
CA GLY A 92 -0.88 6.81 -22.78
C GLY A 92 -2.07 6.92 -23.76
N ILE A 93 -2.80 8.04 -23.72
CA ILE A 93 -3.93 8.36 -24.59
C ILE A 93 -3.50 9.57 -25.43
N THR A 94 -3.75 9.50 -26.74
CA THR A 94 -3.52 10.64 -27.64
C THR A 94 -4.59 11.69 -27.37
N LEU A 95 -4.34 12.59 -26.42
CA LEU A 95 -5.21 13.73 -26.15
C LEU A 95 -4.58 15.02 -26.67
N ALA A 96 -5.21 15.54 -27.72
CA ALA A 96 -5.05 16.87 -28.33
C ALA A 96 -3.67 17.21 -28.91
N ARG A 97 -3.67 17.81 -30.11
CA ARG A 97 -2.46 18.40 -30.68
C ARG A 97 -2.06 19.57 -29.79
N ILE A 98 -0.76 19.79 -29.57
CA ILE A 98 -0.27 21.00 -28.89
C ILE A 98 -0.67 22.29 -29.63
N ASP A 99 -1.15 22.18 -30.88
CA ASP A 99 -1.82 23.27 -31.60
C ASP A 99 -2.98 23.91 -30.80
N ASP A 100 -3.56 23.22 -29.81
CA ASP A 100 -4.65 23.72 -28.95
C ASP A 100 -4.18 24.31 -27.59
N GLN A 101 -2.87 24.31 -27.28
CA GLN A 101 -2.35 24.87 -26.03
C GLN A 101 -2.00 26.35 -26.19
N LYS A 102 -2.57 27.21 -25.34
CA LYS A 102 -2.25 28.63 -25.35
C LYS A 102 -1.02 28.90 -24.48
N ILE A 103 0.03 29.47 -25.07
CA ILE A 103 1.18 29.95 -24.29
C ILE A 103 0.78 31.26 -23.59
N GLU A 104 0.83 31.25 -22.26
CA GLU A 104 0.53 32.42 -21.44
C GLU A 104 1.75 33.29 -21.21
N HIS A 105 2.88 32.66 -20.86
CA HIS A 105 4.10 33.36 -20.49
C HIS A 105 5.36 32.61 -20.91
N ILE A 106 6.39 33.37 -21.32
CA ILE A 106 7.74 32.85 -21.56
C ILE A 106 8.72 33.39 -20.52
N PHE A 107 9.67 32.53 -20.12
CA PHE A 107 10.69 32.87 -19.13
C PHE A 107 12.06 32.35 -19.58
N ALA A 108 13.09 33.14 -19.31
CA ALA A 108 14.47 32.80 -19.52
C ALA A 108 15.22 32.93 -18.19
N GLY A 109 15.74 31.81 -17.69
CA GLY A 109 16.69 31.79 -16.58
C GLY A 109 18.12 31.98 -17.08
N GLY A 110 19.11 31.71 -16.22
CA GLY A 110 20.53 31.87 -16.59
C GLY A 110 20.88 31.09 -17.88
N ASN A 111 20.74 29.76 -17.81
CA ASN A 111 21.02 28.82 -18.91
C ASN A 111 19.84 27.88 -19.19
N HIS A 112 18.60 28.30 -18.89
CA HIS A 112 17.40 27.51 -19.12
C HIS A 112 16.24 28.40 -19.55
N SER A 113 15.23 27.80 -20.16
CA SER A 113 14.01 28.48 -20.60
C SER A 113 12.80 27.65 -20.25
N PHE A 114 11.68 28.28 -19.93
CA PHE A 114 10.41 27.59 -19.74
C PHE A 114 9.25 28.46 -20.22
N ALA A 115 8.17 27.80 -20.63
CA ALA A 115 6.93 28.44 -21.04
C ALA A 115 5.78 27.92 -20.17
N LEU A 116 4.92 28.82 -19.70
CA LEU A 116 3.67 28.47 -19.05
C LEU A 116 2.59 28.34 -20.12
N CYS A 117 2.04 27.14 -20.26
CA CYS A 117 0.95 26.85 -21.20
C CYS A 117 -0.32 26.52 -20.43
N THR A 118 -1.47 27.01 -20.90
CA THR A 118 -2.77 26.57 -20.41
C THR A 118 -3.50 25.77 -21.48
N LEU A 119 -4.16 24.70 -21.01
CA LEU A 119 -5.08 23.92 -21.81
C LEU A 119 -6.42 24.66 -21.81
N GLU A 120 -6.95 25.04 -22.96
CA GLU A 120 -8.33 25.54 -23.02
C GLU A 120 -9.28 24.39 -22.65
N ARG A 121 -9.75 24.39 -21.40
CA ARG A 121 -10.84 23.51 -20.95
C ARG A 121 -12.18 24.19 -21.28
N PRO A 122 -13.23 23.43 -21.65
CA PRO A 122 -14.57 23.98 -21.78
C PRO A 122 -14.98 24.70 -20.48
N ASN A 123 -15.47 25.93 -20.64
CA ASN A 123 -15.77 26.90 -19.60
C ASN A 123 -16.60 26.28 -18.46
N ASN A 124 -15.98 26.03 -17.29
CA ASN A 124 -16.67 25.97 -15.99
C ASN A 124 -15.77 26.11 -14.74
N LEU A 125 -14.44 26.21 -14.86
CA LEU A 125 -13.57 26.55 -13.72
C LEU A 125 -12.57 27.64 -14.12
N ARG A 126 -12.97 28.92 -14.03
CA ARG A 126 -12.00 30.04 -13.99
C ARG A 126 -11.41 30.11 -12.59
N SER A 127 -10.27 29.47 -12.37
CA SER A 127 -9.43 29.78 -11.21
C SER A 127 -8.74 31.12 -11.46
N SER A 128 -9.09 32.12 -10.67
CA SER A 128 -8.34 33.37 -10.55
C SER A 128 -6.90 33.03 -10.14
N VAL A 129 -5.95 33.16 -11.07
CA VAL A 129 -4.51 33.10 -10.77
C VAL A 129 -4.12 34.43 -10.13
N GLY A 130 -4.48 34.59 -8.86
CA GLY A 130 -3.90 35.61 -8.00
C GLY A 130 -2.45 35.21 -7.66
N LYS A 131 -1.55 36.20 -7.58
CA LYS A 131 -0.16 36.03 -7.12
C LYS A 131 -0.09 35.02 -5.96
N VAL A 132 0.45 33.83 -6.23
CA VAL A 132 0.64 32.77 -5.23
C VAL A 132 1.80 33.20 -4.34
N THR A 133 1.53 33.96 -3.29
CA THR A 133 2.36 33.86 -2.09
C THR A 133 2.14 32.45 -1.56
N GLN A 134 3.20 31.63 -1.55
CA GLN A 134 3.23 30.32 -0.90
C GLN A 134 2.95 30.52 0.60
N GLN A 135 1.66 30.50 0.97
CA GLN A 135 1.25 30.49 2.36
C GLN A 135 1.33 29.04 2.84
N ALA A 136 2.35 28.75 3.65
CA ALA A 136 2.48 27.47 4.33
C ALA A 136 1.58 27.46 5.58
N ILE A 137 1.07 26.27 5.90
CA ILE A 137 0.41 26.01 7.18
C ILE A 137 1.51 25.82 8.22
N ASP A 138 1.70 26.81 9.07
CA ASP A 138 2.65 26.77 10.17
C ASP A 138 1.92 26.93 11.52
N GLU A 139 2.70 26.94 12.59
CA GLU A 139 2.17 27.07 13.93
C GLU A 139 1.48 28.41 14.21
N GLU A 140 1.98 29.50 13.62
CA GLU A 140 1.49 30.86 13.86
C GLU A 140 0.12 31.06 13.22
N ILE A 141 -0.06 30.58 11.97
CA ILE A 141 -1.34 30.72 11.27
C ILE A 141 -2.43 29.87 11.92
N ILE A 142 -2.06 28.71 12.48
CA ILE A 142 -2.99 27.88 13.25
C ILE A 142 -3.40 28.58 14.56
N ASP A 143 -2.46 29.20 15.29
CA ASP A 143 -2.79 29.96 16.51
C ASP A 143 -3.71 31.14 16.21
N LYS A 144 -3.48 31.81 15.09
CA LYS A 144 -4.37 32.86 14.60
C LYS A 144 -5.78 32.33 14.35
N TRP A 145 -5.94 31.19 13.65
CA TRP A 145 -7.27 30.61 13.44
C TRP A 145 -7.96 30.20 14.74
N ILE A 146 -7.20 29.64 15.69
CA ILE A 146 -7.71 29.22 17.01
C ILE A 146 -8.17 30.42 17.85
N SER A 147 -7.44 31.53 17.81
CA SER A 147 -7.77 32.74 18.58
C SER A 147 -8.91 33.53 17.94
N GLU A 148 -8.98 33.59 16.60
CA GLU A 148 -10.00 34.35 15.88
C GLU A 148 -11.32 33.59 15.67
N CYS A 149 -11.40 32.28 15.97
CA CYS A 149 -12.56 31.45 15.60
C CYS A 149 -13.89 31.87 16.22
N ASP A 150 -13.84 32.52 17.38
CA ASP A 150 -15.02 32.99 18.10
C ASP A 150 -15.28 34.49 17.88
N SER A 151 -14.46 35.13 17.04
CA SER A 151 -14.53 36.57 16.77
C SER A 151 -15.32 36.90 15.49
N LYS A 152 -15.62 38.18 15.29
CA LYS A 152 -16.21 38.69 14.03
C LYS A 152 -15.29 38.50 12.81
N SER A 153 -13.98 38.28 13.01
CA SER A 153 -13.04 38.03 11.91
C SER A 153 -12.98 36.57 11.44
N TRP A 154 -13.75 35.64 12.05
CA TRP A 154 -13.73 34.22 11.67
C TRP A 154 -13.95 33.97 10.17
N LYS A 155 -14.78 34.78 9.49
CA LYS A 155 -14.97 34.69 8.03
C LYS A 155 -13.66 34.83 7.24
N LYS A 156 -12.69 35.59 7.75
CA LYS A 156 -11.35 35.69 7.15
C LYS A 156 -10.56 34.41 7.38
N GLY A 157 -10.61 33.86 8.60
CA GLY A 157 -10.03 32.56 8.94
C GLY A 157 -10.57 31.43 8.05
N GLN A 158 -11.88 31.35 7.85
CA GLN A 158 -12.50 30.36 6.94
C GLN A 158 -11.98 30.47 5.51
N LYS A 159 -11.84 31.70 4.98
CA LYS A 159 -11.27 31.93 3.63
C LYS A 159 -9.81 31.50 3.55
N GLU A 160 -9.02 31.76 4.59
CA GLU A 160 -7.61 31.33 4.67
C GLU A 160 -7.50 29.80 4.75
N ILE A 161 -8.31 29.14 5.59
CA ILE A 161 -8.40 27.67 5.70
C ILE A 161 -8.81 27.08 4.35
N THR A 162 -9.86 27.61 3.73
CA THR A 162 -10.35 27.16 2.42
C THR A 162 -9.23 27.26 1.37
N LYS A 163 -8.52 28.39 1.30
CA LYS A 163 -7.43 28.60 0.36
C LYS A 163 -6.27 27.61 0.57
N MET A 164 -5.91 27.32 1.83
CA MET A 164 -4.77 26.44 2.13
C MET A 164 -5.12 24.95 2.01
N PHE A 165 -6.26 24.52 2.56
CA PHE A 165 -6.64 23.11 2.57
C PHE A 165 -7.27 22.61 1.28
N SER A 166 -7.70 23.51 0.37
CA SER A 166 -8.19 23.11 -0.97
C SER A 166 -7.07 22.73 -1.94
N SER A 167 -5.80 22.98 -1.60
CA SER A 167 -4.67 22.78 -2.50
C SER A 167 -3.69 21.72 -1.98
N ALA A 168 -3.49 20.66 -2.76
CA ALA A 168 -2.47 19.66 -2.47
C ALA A 168 -1.06 20.25 -2.43
N SER A 169 -0.76 21.28 -3.23
CA SER A 169 0.56 21.93 -3.22
C SER A 169 0.81 22.73 -1.95
N CYS A 170 -0.23 23.35 -1.37
CA CYS A 170 -0.14 24.02 -0.07
C CYS A 170 0.16 23.01 1.03
N LEU A 171 -0.57 21.89 1.10
CA LEU A 171 -0.32 20.83 2.08
C LEU A 171 1.09 20.25 1.92
N ASN A 172 1.51 19.97 0.69
CA ASN A 172 2.83 19.44 0.41
C ASN A 172 3.94 20.40 0.84
N GLY A 173 3.81 21.70 0.53
CA GLY A 173 4.80 22.72 0.88
C GLY A 173 4.87 23.06 2.36
N SER A 174 3.81 22.77 3.12
CA SER A 174 3.71 23.14 4.54
C SER A 174 4.54 22.25 5.45
N PHE A 175 4.76 20.97 5.08
CA PHE A 175 5.30 19.96 5.98
C PHE A 175 6.57 19.28 5.44
N LEU A 176 7.40 20.02 4.70
CA LEU A 176 8.63 19.51 4.10
C LEU A 176 9.73 19.25 5.15
N ASP A 177 10.44 18.14 5.02
CA ASP A 177 11.67 17.89 5.78
C ASP A 177 12.82 18.72 5.19
N LYS A 178 13.04 19.89 5.80
CA LYS A 178 14.11 20.83 5.42
C LYS A 178 15.47 20.41 5.98
N SER A 179 15.56 19.36 6.80
CA SER A 179 16.85 18.90 7.32
C SER A 179 17.68 18.30 6.19
N CYS A 180 18.90 18.79 6.02
CA CYS A 180 19.86 18.31 5.00
C CYS A 180 19.24 18.18 3.59
N ASP A 181 18.33 19.10 3.22
CA ASP A 181 17.70 19.10 1.90
C ASP A 181 16.94 17.81 1.52
N LYS A 182 16.52 17.01 2.53
CA LYS A 182 15.79 15.75 2.32
C LYS A 182 14.52 15.88 1.49
N HIS A 183 13.85 17.03 1.56
CA HIS A 183 12.66 17.32 0.75
C HIS A 183 12.94 17.41 -0.76
N TYR A 184 14.19 17.64 -1.19
CA TYR A 184 14.62 17.56 -2.60
C TYR A 184 14.99 16.12 -3.01
N GLN A 185 15.13 15.20 -2.07
CA GLN A 185 15.52 13.81 -2.29
C GLN A 185 14.31 12.86 -2.32
N THR A 186 13.15 13.34 -2.77
CA THR A 186 11.96 12.51 -2.84
C THR A 186 12.11 11.39 -3.86
N SER A 187 11.84 10.18 -3.40
CA SER A 187 12.02 8.95 -4.15
C SER A 187 11.04 7.89 -3.63
N PRO A 188 10.90 6.71 -4.27
CA PRO A 188 10.06 5.64 -3.75
C PRO A 188 10.42 5.17 -2.32
N LYS A 189 11.65 5.43 -1.86
CA LYS A 189 12.11 5.07 -0.51
C LYS A 189 11.94 6.19 0.52
N GLN A 190 11.81 7.44 0.08
CA GLN A 190 11.75 8.60 0.97
C GLN A 190 10.77 9.66 0.46
N SER A 191 9.78 9.99 1.29
CA SER A 191 8.77 10.98 0.93
C SER A 191 9.27 12.42 1.00
N GLY A 192 10.27 12.72 1.83
CA GLY A 192 10.74 14.09 2.10
C GLY A 192 9.76 14.94 2.94
N LEU A 193 8.82 14.29 3.62
CA LEU A 193 7.83 14.90 4.52
C LEU A 193 8.31 14.81 5.98
N ASP A 194 8.23 15.91 6.73
CA ASP A 194 8.44 15.90 8.17
C ASP A 194 7.14 15.53 8.88
N TYR A 195 7.02 14.26 9.24
CA TYR A 195 5.86 13.75 9.96
C TYR A 195 5.64 14.40 11.34
N SER A 196 6.67 14.98 11.96
CA SER A 196 6.55 15.66 13.26
C SER A 196 5.79 16.98 13.09
N LEU A 197 6.07 17.72 12.02
CA LEU A 197 5.33 18.94 11.67
C LEU A 197 3.86 18.63 11.37
N VAL A 198 3.60 17.56 10.60
CA VAL A 198 2.22 17.10 10.32
C VAL A 198 1.49 16.79 11.63
N GLN A 199 2.08 15.97 12.51
CA GLN A 199 1.47 15.61 13.79
C GLN A 199 1.26 16.82 14.71
N GLY A 200 2.21 17.77 14.73
CA GLY A 200 2.11 19.01 15.50
C GLY A 200 0.95 19.87 15.04
N ALA A 201 0.88 20.14 13.73
CA ALA A 201 -0.15 20.98 13.13
C ALA A 201 -1.57 20.44 13.37
N PHE A 202 -1.83 19.16 13.07
CA PHE A 202 -3.17 18.59 13.25
C PHE A 202 -3.54 18.42 14.73
N ARG A 203 -2.58 18.15 15.62
CA ARG A 203 -2.84 18.14 17.07
C ARG A 203 -3.24 19.54 17.57
N LYS A 204 -2.65 20.59 17.00
CA LYS A 204 -2.96 21.98 17.35
C LYS A 204 -4.33 22.40 16.81
N LEU A 205 -4.63 22.10 15.54
CA LEU A 205 -5.95 22.30 14.94
C LEU A 205 -7.07 21.62 15.76
N ALA A 206 -6.79 20.42 16.28
CA ALA A 206 -7.74 19.68 17.11
C ALA A 206 -8.10 20.38 18.44
N LYS A 207 -7.39 21.42 18.87
CA LYS A 207 -7.74 22.18 20.09
C LYS A 207 -9.06 22.95 19.96
N LYS A 208 -9.53 23.24 18.74
CA LYS A 208 -10.79 23.96 18.48
C LYS A 208 -11.65 23.22 17.45
N GLY A 209 -12.76 22.63 17.91
CA GLY A 209 -13.67 21.87 17.04
C GLY A 209 -14.18 22.67 15.84
N LYS A 210 -14.52 23.94 16.01
CA LYS A 210 -14.99 24.83 14.92
C LYS A 210 -13.98 24.98 13.77
N VAL A 211 -12.69 25.06 14.11
CA VAL A 211 -11.60 25.12 13.10
C VAL A 211 -11.49 23.77 12.40
N LEU A 212 -11.55 22.69 13.17
CA LEU A 212 -11.42 21.34 12.63
C LEU A 212 -12.58 20.95 11.70
N THR A 213 -13.82 21.35 12.02
CA THR A 213 -15.00 21.16 11.16
C THR A 213 -14.86 21.90 9.82
N GLU A 214 -14.28 23.11 9.83
CA GLU A 214 -14.01 23.85 8.59
C GLU A 214 -12.96 23.12 7.74
N VAL A 215 -11.88 22.65 8.36
CA VAL A 215 -10.84 21.85 7.69
C VAL A 215 -11.42 20.56 7.10
N GLU A 216 -12.21 19.83 7.87
CA GLU A 216 -12.91 18.60 7.44
C GLU A 216 -13.77 18.87 6.20
N ALA A 217 -14.61 19.92 6.24
CA ALA A 217 -15.48 20.28 5.14
C ALA A 217 -14.71 20.65 3.86
N VAL A 218 -13.64 21.46 3.98
CA VAL A 218 -12.81 21.85 2.82
C VAL A 218 -12.09 20.64 2.23
N VAL A 219 -11.52 19.77 3.07
CA VAL A 219 -10.84 18.56 2.61
C VAL A 219 -11.82 17.63 1.88
N GLN A 220 -12.99 17.38 2.48
CA GLN A 220 -13.99 16.47 1.92
C GLN A 220 -14.57 16.98 0.59
N HIS A 221 -14.96 18.26 0.54
CA HIS A 221 -15.73 18.78 -0.59
C HIS A 221 -14.91 19.52 -1.64
N THR A 222 -13.66 19.89 -1.35
CA THR A 222 -12.80 20.64 -2.28
C THR A 222 -11.51 19.92 -2.61
N LEU A 223 -10.74 19.48 -1.59
CA LEU A 223 -9.44 18.87 -1.83
C LEU A 223 -9.56 17.50 -2.50
N LEU A 224 -10.28 16.55 -1.88
CA LEU A 224 -10.37 15.18 -2.38
C LEU A 224 -10.93 15.07 -3.81
N PRO A 225 -11.97 15.85 -4.20
CA PRO A 225 -12.42 15.88 -5.60
C PRO A 225 -11.38 16.45 -6.58
N SER A 226 -10.43 17.26 -6.11
CA SER A 226 -9.38 17.86 -6.97
C SER A 226 -8.16 16.95 -7.20
N LEU A 227 -8.04 15.84 -6.46
CA LEU A 227 -6.90 14.92 -6.57
C LEU A 227 -7.04 14.01 -7.80
N TYR A 228 -6.06 14.05 -8.70
CA TYR A 228 -6.03 13.25 -9.94
C TYR A 228 -5.61 11.79 -9.71
N GLU A 229 -6.03 10.89 -10.60
CA GLU A 229 -5.72 9.45 -10.57
C GLU A 229 -4.23 9.17 -10.85
N GLU A 230 -3.63 9.90 -11.79
CA GLU A 230 -2.16 9.92 -11.96
C GLU A 230 -1.63 11.32 -11.70
N PRO A 231 -1.17 11.58 -10.47
CA PRO A 231 -0.61 12.87 -10.13
C PRO A 231 0.83 12.98 -10.66
N ILE A 232 1.17 14.19 -11.11
CA ILE A 232 2.49 14.51 -11.68
C ILE A 232 3.52 14.59 -10.55
N GLY A 233 4.68 13.95 -10.73
CA GLY A 233 5.72 13.86 -9.70
C GLY A 233 5.36 12.91 -8.55
N MET A 234 6.35 12.53 -7.73
CA MET A 234 6.10 11.69 -6.55
C MET A 234 5.68 12.54 -5.35
N GLU A 235 6.14 13.79 -5.29
CA GLU A 235 5.84 14.78 -4.24
C GLU A 235 4.36 15.03 -4.07
N SER A 236 3.60 14.89 -5.16
CA SER A 236 2.15 14.98 -5.17
C SER A 236 1.47 13.95 -4.26
N LEU A 237 2.10 12.78 -4.05
CA LEU A 237 1.59 11.70 -3.20
C LEU A 237 1.70 12.00 -1.70
N ARG A 238 2.49 13.01 -1.29
CA ARG A 238 2.65 13.38 0.12
C ARG A 238 1.32 13.75 0.79
N VAL A 239 0.35 14.27 0.02
CA VAL A 239 -1.00 14.56 0.55
C VAL A 239 -1.66 13.31 1.17
N TYR A 240 -1.44 12.13 0.61
CA TYR A 240 -1.97 10.85 1.12
C TYR A 240 -1.24 10.37 2.39
N LEU A 241 -0.10 10.95 2.73
CA LEU A 241 0.59 10.76 4.01
C LEU A 241 0.12 11.75 5.09
N VAL A 242 -0.33 12.94 4.66
CA VAL A 242 -0.82 14.02 5.53
C VAL A 242 -2.26 13.75 5.98
N LEU A 243 -3.15 13.34 5.07
CA LEU A 243 -4.58 13.14 5.34
C LEU A 243 -4.89 12.11 6.44
N PRO A 244 -4.18 10.97 6.57
CA PRO A 244 -4.39 10.05 7.70
C PRO A 244 -4.22 10.68 9.07
N GLU A 245 -3.39 11.72 9.21
CA GLU A 245 -3.20 12.42 10.48
C GLU A 245 -4.39 13.35 10.81
N LEU A 246 -5.05 13.94 9.79
CA LEU A 246 -6.32 14.63 9.96
C LEU A 246 -7.41 13.68 10.47
N LEU A 247 -7.54 12.51 9.84
CA LEU A 247 -8.50 11.49 10.27
C LEU A 247 -8.25 11.06 11.72
N ARG A 248 -6.98 10.90 12.10
CA ARG A 248 -6.58 10.53 13.46
C ARG A 248 -7.05 11.52 14.52
N VAL A 249 -7.07 12.82 14.22
CA VAL A 249 -7.52 13.84 15.17
C VAL A 249 -9.05 14.01 15.17
N LEU A 250 -9.71 13.84 14.02
CA LEU A 250 -11.17 13.87 13.90
C LEU A 250 -11.84 12.71 14.67
N HIS A 251 -11.27 11.52 14.59
CA HIS A 251 -11.76 10.31 15.30
C HIS A 251 -11.78 10.43 16.83
N LYS A 252 -11.05 11.41 17.40
CA LYS A 252 -11.13 11.70 18.84
C LYS A 252 -12.36 12.53 19.20
N GLN A 253 -12.96 13.23 18.24
CA GLN A 253 -14.04 14.18 18.46
C GLN A 253 -15.37 13.77 17.84
N HIS A 254 -15.37 13.03 16.73
CA HIS A 254 -16.57 12.70 15.96
C HIS A 254 -16.67 11.19 15.65
N ARG A 255 -17.90 10.70 15.46
CA ARG A 255 -18.22 9.31 15.09
C ARG A 255 -18.46 9.11 13.58
N ARG A 256 -18.30 10.15 12.75
CA ARG A 256 -18.56 10.05 11.29
C ARG A 256 -17.40 9.40 10.56
N THR A 257 -17.71 8.55 9.58
CA THR A 257 -16.72 7.84 8.74
C THR A 257 -16.66 8.37 7.31
N ASP A 258 -17.56 9.29 6.93
CA ASP A 258 -17.67 9.84 5.57
C ASP A 258 -16.33 10.31 4.98
N LEU A 259 -15.59 11.15 5.71
CA LEU A 259 -14.28 11.61 5.26
C LEU A 259 -13.25 10.46 5.21
N THR A 260 -13.33 9.51 6.14
CA THR A 260 -12.41 8.34 6.15
C THR A 260 -12.63 7.47 4.91
N GLU A 261 -13.90 7.21 4.56
CA GLU A 261 -14.29 6.49 3.35
C GLU A 261 -13.88 7.26 2.09
N ALA A 262 -14.06 8.58 2.06
CA ALA A 262 -13.64 9.42 0.93
C ALA A 262 -12.11 9.45 0.74
N VAL A 263 -11.33 9.49 1.83
CA VAL A 263 -9.86 9.39 1.76
C VAL A 263 -9.43 8.01 1.28
N ALA A 264 -10.07 6.94 1.75
CA ALA A 264 -9.78 5.59 1.28
C ALA A 264 -10.05 5.43 -0.23
N ALA A 265 -11.19 5.95 -0.70
CA ALA A 265 -11.52 5.97 -2.13
C ALA A 265 -10.49 6.78 -2.94
N ALA A 266 -10.04 7.93 -2.43
CA ALA A 266 -9.03 8.76 -3.11
C ALA A 266 -7.67 8.05 -3.21
N ILE A 267 -7.25 7.31 -2.18
CA ILE A 267 -6.03 6.49 -2.21
C ILE A 267 -6.14 5.40 -3.28
N LEU A 268 -7.26 4.69 -3.31
CA LEU A 268 -7.46 3.54 -4.20
C LEU A 268 -7.74 3.93 -5.66
N ARG A 269 -8.07 5.19 -5.91
CA ARG A 269 -8.15 5.77 -7.25
C ARG A 269 -6.78 6.01 -7.89
N LEU A 270 -5.69 5.94 -7.13
CA LEU A 270 -4.34 6.10 -7.68
C LEU A 270 -4.00 4.96 -8.64
N HIS A 271 -3.28 5.28 -9.72
CA HIS A 271 -2.68 4.26 -10.58
C HIS A 271 -1.83 3.27 -9.76
N PRO A 272 -1.83 1.95 -10.07
CA PRO A 272 -1.12 0.92 -9.29
C PRO A 272 0.34 1.26 -8.96
N ASP A 273 1.10 1.82 -9.91
CA ASP A 273 2.50 2.23 -9.69
C ASP A 273 2.65 3.31 -8.61
N LYS A 274 1.70 4.25 -8.56
CA LYS A 274 1.70 5.35 -7.58
C LYS A 274 1.25 4.85 -6.20
N LEU A 275 0.28 3.95 -6.18
CA LEU A 275 -0.13 3.26 -4.97
C LEU A 275 1.01 2.40 -4.40
N GLN A 276 1.81 1.77 -5.26
CA GLN A 276 2.99 1.02 -4.84
C GLN A 276 4.04 1.92 -4.17
N VAL A 277 4.30 3.11 -4.71
CA VAL A 277 5.17 4.11 -4.05
C VAL A 277 4.64 4.49 -2.66
N LEU A 278 3.32 4.66 -2.52
CA LEU A 278 2.71 4.96 -1.23
C LEU A 278 2.87 3.80 -0.22
N VAL A 279 2.72 2.56 -0.68
CA VAL A 279 2.98 1.34 0.11
C VAL A 279 4.44 1.28 0.57
N ASP A 280 5.39 1.59 -0.31
CA ASP A 280 6.81 1.60 0.03
C ASP A 280 7.11 2.70 1.06
N TRP A 281 6.51 3.88 0.94
CA TRP A 281 6.59 4.91 1.97
C TRP A 281 6.00 4.47 3.31
N TRP A 282 4.85 3.79 3.33
CA TRP A 282 4.28 3.24 4.56
C TRP A 282 5.19 2.20 5.21
N SER A 283 5.91 1.38 4.42
CA SER A 283 6.85 0.38 4.96
C SER A 283 8.07 0.99 5.66
N SER A 284 8.43 2.23 5.30
CA SER A 284 9.56 2.97 5.89
C SER A 284 9.18 3.86 7.09
N GLN A 285 7.91 3.88 7.49
CA GLN A 285 7.45 4.74 8.58
C GLN A 285 7.86 4.23 9.95
N LYS A 286 8.12 5.17 10.86
CA LYS A 286 8.36 4.86 12.28
C LYS A 286 7.18 4.06 12.85
N LEU A 287 7.46 3.02 13.62
CA LEU A 287 6.47 2.16 14.30
C LEU A 287 5.38 2.96 15.03
N SER A 288 5.74 4.08 15.67
CA SER A 288 4.81 4.94 16.41
C SER A 288 3.80 5.68 15.52
N VAL A 289 4.12 5.88 14.24
CA VAL A 289 3.23 6.47 13.23
C VAL A 289 2.34 5.38 12.64
N THR A 290 2.93 4.26 12.21
CA THR A 290 2.23 3.11 11.62
C THR A 290 1.14 2.58 12.55
N THR A 291 1.46 2.35 13.83
CA THR A 291 0.48 1.88 14.83
C THR A 291 -0.69 2.84 15.03
N LYS A 292 -0.46 4.17 14.99
CA LYS A 292 -1.52 5.18 15.09
C LYS A 292 -2.43 5.17 13.86
N HIS A 293 -1.87 5.02 12.67
CA HIS A 293 -2.63 4.95 11.42
C HIS A 293 -3.46 3.66 11.34
N ILE A 294 -2.86 2.49 11.66
CA ILE A 294 -3.60 1.22 11.72
C ILE A 294 -4.77 1.34 12.70
N ARG A 295 -4.54 1.87 13.91
CA ARG A 295 -5.61 2.07 14.90
C ARG A 295 -6.73 2.98 14.38
N MET A 296 -6.39 4.04 13.64
CA MET A 296 -7.37 4.96 13.06
C MET A 296 -8.25 4.24 12.02
N TRP A 297 -7.65 3.53 11.07
CA TRP A 297 -8.39 2.78 10.05
C TRP A 297 -9.24 1.67 10.66
N LYS A 298 -8.69 0.91 11.62
CA LYS A 298 -9.44 -0.11 12.38
C LYS A 298 -10.65 0.49 13.09
N LYS A 299 -10.49 1.65 13.74
CA LYS A 299 -11.60 2.31 14.46
C LYS A 299 -12.70 2.73 13.49
N ALA A 300 -12.36 3.26 12.32
CA ALA A 300 -13.32 3.60 11.26
C ALA A 300 -14.08 2.34 10.82
N LEU A 301 -13.34 1.28 10.54
CA LEU A 301 -13.87 -0.01 10.13
C LEU A 301 -14.83 -0.60 11.19
N SER A 302 -14.45 -0.56 12.47
CA SER A 302 -15.31 -0.99 13.57
C SER A 302 -16.61 -0.21 13.63
N VAL A 303 -16.57 1.11 13.44
CA VAL A 303 -17.79 1.94 13.42
C VAL A 303 -18.72 1.47 12.30
N ILE A 304 -18.21 1.35 11.06
CA ILE A 304 -19.03 0.93 9.91
C ILE A 304 -19.62 -0.47 10.12
N LEU A 305 -18.81 -1.43 10.58
CA LEU A 305 -19.27 -2.81 10.82
C LEU A 305 -20.36 -2.92 11.89
N THR A 306 -20.41 -1.98 12.85
CA THR A 306 -21.49 -1.93 13.85
C THR A 306 -22.76 -1.21 13.38
N THR A 307 -22.73 -0.56 12.21
CA THR A 307 -23.92 0.07 11.61
C THR A 307 -24.68 -0.89 10.70
N THR A 308 -25.96 -0.59 10.43
CA THR A 308 -26.86 -1.45 9.65
C THR A 308 -26.49 -1.59 8.16
N GLN A 309 -25.51 -0.85 7.64
CA GLN A 309 -25.09 -0.89 6.23
C GLN A 309 -23.74 -1.60 6.06
N ILE A 310 -23.74 -2.92 6.10
CA ILE A 310 -22.51 -3.73 6.22
C ILE A 310 -21.81 -3.99 4.86
N ARG A 311 -22.24 -3.38 3.74
CA ARG A 311 -21.67 -3.66 2.40
C ARG A 311 -21.57 -2.44 1.48
N THR A 312 -21.19 -1.29 2.02
CA THR A 312 -20.96 -0.07 1.22
C THR A 312 -19.64 -0.14 0.43
N PRO A 313 -19.50 0.61 -0.68
CA PRO A 313 -18.21 0.79 -1.35
C PRO A 313 -17.13 1.33 -0.40
N GLY A 314 -17.51 2.23 0.53
CA GLY A 314 -16.59 2.76 1.54
C GLY A 314 -16.02 1.67 2.45
N LEU A 315 -16.83 0.71 2.89
CA LEU A 315 -16.34 -0.44 3.66
C LEU A 315 -15.29 -1.25 2.88
N LYS A 316 -15.54 -1.49 1.58
CA LYS A 316 -14.58 -2.17 0.69
C LYS A 316 -13.26 -1.39 0.62
N HIS A 317 -13.33 -0.07 0.42
CA HIS A 317 -12.14 0.78 0.37
C HIS A 317 -11.32 0.72 1.68
N LEU A 318 -11.98 0.72 2.84
CA LEU A 318 -11.28 0.59 4.12
C LEU A 318 -10.55 -0.74 4.26
N PHE A 319 -11.16 -1.85 3.83
CA PHE A 319 -10.48 -3.15 3.83
C PHE A 319 -9.24 -3.13 2.93
N GLN A 320 -9.35 -2.58 1.73
CA GLN A 320 -8.24 -2.52 0.78
C GLN A 320 -7.09 -1.62 1.29
N VAL A 321 -7.38 -0.46 1.90
CA VAL A 321 -6.34 0.37 2.51
C VAL A 321 -5.64 -0.34 3.66
N LEU A 322 -6.38 -1.05 4.53
CA LEU A 322 -5.80 -1.86 5.60
C LEU A 322 -4.95 -3.01 5.06
N ASP A 323 -5.34 -3.64 3.96
CA ASP A 323 -4.56 -4.66 3.27
C ASP A 323 -3.26 -4.08 2.69
N HIS A 324 -3.30 -2.90 2.06
CA HIS A 324 -2.07 -2.23 1.64
C HIS A 324 -1.14 -1.86 2.80
N LEU A 325 -1.69 -1.43 3.95
CA LEU A 325 -0.91 -1.20 5.17
C LEU A 325 -0.34 -2.49 5.76
N HIS A 326 -1.08 -3.60 5.70
CA HIS A 326 -0.61 -4.92 6.14
C HIS A 326 0.54 -5.42 5.27
N ARG A 327 0.42 -5.31 3.95
CA ARG A 327 1.51 -5.60 2.99
C ARG A 327 2.72 -4.70 3.20
N ALA A 328 2.51 -3.39 3.44
CA ALA A 328 3.58 -2.46 3.78
C ALA A 328 4.31 -2.89 5.07
N ASN A 329 3.57 -3.35 6.06
CA ASN A 329 4.11 -3.86 7.32
C ASN A 329 4.90 -5.16 7.16
N GLN A 330 4.46 -6.06 6.27
CA GLN A 330 5.21 -7.29 5.92
C GLN A 330 6.53 -7.01 5.20
N LYS A 331 6.62 -5.88 4.48
CA LYS A 331 7.87 -5.44 3.83
C LYS A 331 8.83 -4.72 4.79
N ALA A 332 8.34 -4.22 5.93
CA ALA A 332 9.17 -3.46 6.86
C ALA A 332 10.23 -4.37 7.51
N CYS A 333 11.44 -3.84 7.74
CA CYS A 333 12.53 -4.61 8.35
C CYS A 333 12.54 -4.49 9.87
N GLY A 334 12.77 -5.61 10.57
CA GLY A 334 13.19 -5.66 11.98
C GLY A 334 12.21 -4.99 12.95
N THR A 335 12.74 -4.12 13.83
CA THR A 335 12.02 -3.49 14.97
C THR A 335 10.90 -2.52 14.57
N GLN A 336 10.63 -2.33 13.28
CA GLN A 336 9.57 -1.46 12.76
C GLN A 336 8.27 -2.22 12.41
N THR A 337 8.28 -3.55 12.46
CA THR A 337 7.10 -4.37 12.15
C THR A 337 6.09 -4.37 13.30
N VAL A 338 4.82 -4.14 12.96
CA VAL A 338 3.68 -4.32 13.85
C VAL A 338 3.25 -5.79 13.83
N PRO A 339 2.98 -6.44 14.98
CA PRO A 339 2.47 -7.81 15.00
C PRO A 339 1.13 -7.95 14.26
N ASP A 340 0.91 -9.08 13.58
CA ASP A 340 -0.33 -9.36 12.85
C ASP A 340 -1.59 -9.29 13.75
N SER A 341 -1.46 -9.70 15.01
CA SER A 341 -2.54 -9.56 16.02
C SER A 341 -3.00 -8.12 16.19
N TYR A 342 -2.12 -7.13 15.96
CA TYR A 342 -2.49 -5.73 16.06
C TYR A 342 -3.43 -5.27 14.93
N PHE A 343 -3.48 -5.96 13.78
CA PHE A 343 -4.43 -5.66 12.72
C PHE A 343 -5.82 -6.24 13.01
N CYS A 344 -5.90 -7.30 13.81
CA CYS A 344 -7.13 -8.01 14.15
C CYS A 344 -8.17 -7.12 14.86
N LEU A 345 -9.43 -7.23 14.48
CA LEU A 345 -10.58 -6.57 15.12
C LEU A 345 -11.02 -7.33 16.38
N GLU A 346 -10.18 -7.34 17.41
CA GLU A 346 -10.34 -8.19 18.61
C GLU A 346 -11.69 -8.04 19.33
N TYR A 347 -12.24 -6.83 19.39
CA TYR A 347 -13.44 -6.50 20.16
C TYR A 347 -14.75 -6.56 19.35
N ILE A 348 -14.71 -7.03 18.10
CA ILE A 348 -15.92 -7.19 17.31
C ILE A 348 -16.38 -8.64 17.38
N GLU A 349 -17.52 -8.85 18.03
CA GLU A 349 -18.28 -10.08 17.88
C GLU A 349 -19.17 -9.95 16.65
N PHE A 350 -18.82 -10.66 15.59
CA PHE A 350 -19.62 -10.67 14.38
C PHE A 350 -20.91 -11.46 14.59
N ASP A 351 -22.04 -10.92 14.13
CA ASP A 351 -23.29 -11.65 14.02
C ASP A 351 -23.05 -12.93 13.19
N PRO A 352 -23.38 -14.13 13.71
CA PRO A 352 -23.28 -15.37 12.96
C PRO A 352 -23.95 -15.31 11.58
N LYS A 353 -25.07 -14.59 11.45
CA LYS A 353 -25.76 -14.42 10.16
C LYS A 353 -24.93 -13.60 9.18
N PHE A 354 -24.26 -12.54 9.66
CA PHE A 354 -23.37 -11.73 8.83
C PHE A 354 -22.24 -12.58 8.25
N LEU A 355 -21.55 -13.38 9.09
CA LEU A 355 -20.49 -14.27 8.62
C LEU A 355 -21.02 -15.32 7.64
N GLU A 356 -22.21 -15.88 7.87
CA GLU A 356 -22.80 -16.85 6.96
C GLU A 356 -23.06 -16.27 5.56
N GLU A 357 -23.64 -15.07 5.49
CA GLU A 357 -23.83 -14.36 4.22
C GLU A 357 -22.51 -13.99 3.56
N ASP A 358 -21.53 -13.53 4.33
CA ASP A 358 -20.22 -13.15 3.82
C ASP A 358 -19.46 -14.34 3.24
N VAL A 359 -19.54 -15.52 3.86
CA VAL A 359 -18.98 -16.78 3.31
C VAL A 359 -19.68 -17.18 2.02
N LYS A 360 -21.02 -17.05 1.93
CA LYS A 360 -21.76 -17.33 0.69
C LYS A 360 -21.30 -16.43 -0.46
N LEU A 361 -21.14 -15.13 -0.19
CA LEU A 361 -20.59 -14.16 -1.15
C LEU A 361 -19.15 -14.49 -1.53
N TRP A 362 -18.30 -14.79 -0.56
CA TRP A 362 -16.92 -15.17 -0.82
C TRP A 362 -16.82 -16.39 -1.74
N ARG A 363 -17.69 -17.40 -1.56
CA ARG A 363 -17.77 -18.57 -2.45
C ARG A 363 -18.23 -18.20 -3.85
N SER A 364 -19.28 -17.38 -3.99
CA SER A 364 -19.80 -16.97 -5.30
C SER A 364 -18.80 -16.13 -6.10
N TRP A 365 -18.03 -15.28 -5.41
CA TRP A 365 -17.04 -14.38 -5.99
C TRP A 365 -15.60 -14.92 -5.92
N SER A 366 -15.39 -16.19 -5.56
CA SER A 366 -14.06 -16.80 -5.42
C SER A 366 -13.29 -16.87 -6.74
N LYS A 367 -13.99 -16.85 -7.88
CA LYS A 367 -13.42 -16.93 -9.23
C LYS A 367 -13.33 -15.59 -9.96
N GLN A 368 -13.77 -14.50 -9.33
CA GLN A 368 -13.87 -13.19 -9.97
C GLN A 368 -13.42 -12.10 -8.99
N ASP A 369 -12.34 -11.42 -9.32
CA ASP A 369 -11.94 -10.19 -8.62
C ASP A 369 -12.07 -9.00 -9.56
N VAL A 370 -13.29 -8.49 -9.64
CA VAL A 370 -13.64 -7.32 -10.45
C VAL A 370 -14.00 -6.19 -9.49
N ASP A 371 -13.76 -4.93 -9.88
CA ASP A 371 -14.05 -3.74 -9.06
C ASP A 371 -15.49 -3.66 -8.56
N GLN A 372 -16.42 -4.35 -9.22
CA GLN A 372 -17.84 -4.42 -8.87
C GLN A 372 -18.17 -5.40 -7.73
N THR A 373 -17.19 -6.16 -7.22
CA THR A 373 -17.41 -7.07 -6.09
C THR A 373 -17.83 -6.29 -4.85
N PRO A 374 -18.82 -6.77 -4.07
CA PRO A 374 -19.21 -6.12 -2.81
C PRO A 374 -18.05 -6.18 -1.80
N ALA A 375 -18.19 -5.45 -0.69
CA ALA A 375 -17.30 -5.62 0.46
C ALA A 375 -17.45 -7.06 1.00
N ILE A 376 -16.40 -7.87 0.88
CA ILE A 376 -16.35 -9.27 1.34
C ILE A 376 -15.27 -9.36 2.42
N PHE A 377 -15.68 -9.59 3.66
CA PHE A 377 -14.77 -9.62 4.81
C PHE A 377 -13.85 -10.84 4.79
N CYS A 378 -14.32 -12.00 4.33
CA CYS A 378 -13.56 -13.25 4.20
C CYS A 378 -12.32 -13.14 3.29
N ARG A 379 -12.18 -12.08 2.49
CA ARG A 379 -10.96 -11.80 1.70
C ARG A 379 -9.82 -11.23 2.56
N TYR A 380 -10.09 -10.82 3.80
CA TYR A 380 -9.15 -10.13 4.67
C TYR A 380 -8.97 -10.86 6.02
N PRO A 381 -8.48 -12.12 6.03
CA PRO A 381 -8.40 -12.95 7.24
C PRO A 381 -7.48 -12.37 8.32
N PHE A 382 -6.53 -11.50 7.99
CA PHE A 382 -5.66 -10.82 8.96
C PHE A 382 -6.43 -9.88 9.89
N LEU A 383 -7.64 -9.45 9.52
CA LEU A 383 -8.54 -8.63 10.35
C LEU A 383 -9.40 -9.47 11.30
N MET A 384 -9.47 -10.79 11.11
CA MET A 384 -10.32 -11.68 11.89
C MET A 384 -9.63 -12.21 13.15
N ASN A 385 -10.35 -12.19 14.28
CA ASN A 385 -9.92 -12.92 15.47
C ASN A 385 -10.05 -14.43 15.27
N LEU A 386 -9.42 -15.22 16.17
CA LEU A 386 -9.39 -16.67 16.07
C LEU A 386 -10.81 -17.27 16.00
N GLN A 387 -11.73 -16.78 16.85
CA GLN A 387 -13.10 -17.27 16.88
C GLN A 387 -13.83 -17.04 15.53
N SER A 388 -13.64 -15.87 14.92
CA SER A 388 -14.23 -15.54 13.62
C SER A 388 -13.66 -16.42 12.51
N LYS A 389 -12.35 -16.69 12.54
CA LYS A 389 -11.70 -17.62 11.58
C LYS A 389 -12.27 -19.04 11.70
N ILE A 390 -12.44 -19.53 12.93
CA ILE A 390 -13.06 -20.84 13.20
C ILE A 390 -14.51 -20.86 12.67
N ASN A 391 -15.29 -19.82 12.94
CA ASN A 391 -16.68 -19.72 12.47
C ASN A 391 -16.75 -19.72 10.94
N VAL A 392 -15.94 -18.91 10.27
CA VAL A 392 -15.85 -18.86 8.79
C VAL A 392 -15.49 -20.23 8.22
N PHE A 393 -14.48 -20.90 8.81
CA PHE A 393 -14.08 -22.25 8.39
C PHE A 393 -15.23 -23.25 8.54
N ASN A 394 -15.90 -23.26 9.70
CA ASN A 394 -17.00 -24.17 10.00
C ASN A 394 -18.21 -23.94 9.09
N ILE A 395 -18.57 -22.68 8.83
CA ILE A 395 -19.63 -22.31 7.88
C ILE A 395 -19.26 -22.79 6.48
N ASN A 396 -18.05 -22.52 6.01
CA ASN A 396 -17.61 -22.96 4.68
C ASN A 396 -17.58 -24.50 4.57
N ALA A 397 -17.17 -25.18 5.64
CA ALA A 397 -17.20 -26.65 5.71
C ALA A 397 -18.64 -27.17 5.59
N ALA A 398 -19.57 -26.63 6.39
CA ALA A 398 -20.99 -27.00 6.36
C ALA A 398 -21.62 -26.77 4.98
N LEU A 399 -21.37 -25.61 4.34
CA LEU A 399 -21.86 -25.30 2.99
C LEU A 399 -21.21 -26.14 1.88
N THR A 400 -20.13 -26.87 2.18
CA THR A 400 -19.48 -27.81 1.25
C THR A 400 -20.07 -29.21 1.37
N LYS A 401 -20.62 -29.58 2.53
CA LYS A 401 -21.20 -30.91 2.76
C LYS A 401 -22.56 -31.03 2.06
N ASN A 402 -22.78 -32.13 1.34
CA ASN A 402 -24.09 -32.46 0.79
C ASN A 402 -24.91 -33.21 1.88
N PRO A 403 -26.09 -32.71 2.30
CA PRO A 403 -26.89 -33.30 3.38
C PRO A 403 -27.37 -34.72 3.10
N SER A 404 -27.36 -35.16 1.84
CA SER A 404 -27.82 -36.49 1.44
C SER A 404 -26.70 -37.53 1.32
N LEU A 405 -25.43 -37.15 1.52
CA LEU A 405 -24.28 -38.03 1.32
C LEU A 405 -23.47 -38.18 2.61
N PHE A 406 -23.31 -39.44 3.02
CA PHE A 406 -22.54 -39.82 4.20
C PHE A 406 -21.25 -40.55 3.82
N PHE A 407 -20.25 -40.45 4.68
CA PHE A 407 -19.08 -41.32 4.71
C PHE A 407 -19.11 -42.11 6.00
N GLU A 408 -19.40 -43.40 5.88
CA GLU A 408 -19.47 -44.31 7.02
C GLU A 408 -18.12 -44.97 7.24
N LEU A 409 -17.61 -44.88 8.47
CA LEU A 409 -16.49 -45.68 8.95
C LEU A 409 -17.02 -46.73 9.93
N ARG A 410 -16.73 -48.01 9.65
CA ARG A 410 -17.12 -49.14 10.52
C ARG A 410 -15.86 -49.75 11.12
N LEU A 411 -15.56 -49.45 12.37
CA LEU A 411 -14.23 -49.66 12.95
C LEU A 411 -14.30 -50.64 14.13
N ASN A 412 -13.28 -51.49 14.26
CA ASN A 412 -13.05 -52.30 15.45
C ASN A 412 -12.10 -51.56 16.41
N ARG A 413 -12.45 -51.46 17.69
CA ARG A 413 -11.59 -50.76 18.69
C ARG A 413 -10.21 -51.40 18.86
N ALA A 414 -10.11 -52.72 18.70
CA ALA A 414 -8.86 -53.46 18.80
C ALA A 414 -7.92 -53.18 17.62
N SER A 415 -8.48 -53.01 16.41
CA SER A 415 -7.73 -52.83 15.15
C SER A 415 -7.85 -51.41 14.57
N LEU A 416 -8.06 -50.42 15.44
CA LEU A 416 -8.48 -49.06 15.05
C LEU A 416 -7.62 -48.41 13.94
N ILE A 417 -6.29 -48.52 14.01
CA ILE A 417 -5.39 -47.92 13.02
C ILE A 417 -5.54 -48.60 11.66
N GLU A 418 -5.46 -49.94 11.64
CA GLU A 418 -5.46 -50.71 10.39
C GLU A 418 -6.81 -50.62 9.67
N ASP A 419 -7.92 -50.73 10.41
CA ASP A 419 -9.27 -50.58 9.85
C ASP A 419 -9.48 -49.20 9.24
N THR A 420 -9.02 -48.17 9.94
CA THR A 420 -9.14 -46.78 9.49
C THR A 420 -8.32 -46.57 8.22
N PHE A 421 -7.04 -46.93 8.22
CA PHE A 421 -6.19 -46.76 7.06
C PHE A 421 -6.65 -47.59 5.87
N HIS A 422 -7.16 -48.80 6.08
CA HIS A 422 -7.75 -49.60 5.03
C HIS A 422 -8.95 -48.87 4.38
N GLN A 423 -9.94 -48.45 5.17
CA GLN A 423 -11.15 -47.79 4.66
C GLN A 423 -10.85 -46.43 4.00
N LEU A 424 -9.95 -45.64 4.58
CA LEU A 424 -9.52 -44.38 3.96
C LEU A 424 -8.76 -44.62 2.65
N SER A 425 -8.00 -45.70 2.55
CA SER A 425 -7.20 -45.99 1.35
C SER A 425 -8.04 -46.44 0.15
N VAL A 426 -9.21 -47.02 0.39
CA VAL A 426 -10.17 -47.45 -0.66
C VAL A 426 -11.16 -46.33 -1.01
N ALA A 427 -11.33 -45.33 -0.13
CA ALA A 427 -12.26 -44.24 -0.33
C ALA A 427 -11.80 -43.24 -1.41
N CYS A 428 -12.72 -42.82 -2.28
CA CYS A 428 -12.48 -41.72 -3.21
C CYS A 428 -12.29 -40.38 -2.48
N PRO A 429 -11.39 -39.48 -2.93
CA PRO A 429 -11.14 -38.19 -2.27
C PRO A 429 -12.39 -37.30 -2.07
N SER A 430 -13.38 -37.39 -2.97
CA SER A 430 -14.65 -36.67 -2.84
C SER A 430 -15.48 -37.10 -1.62
N THR A 431 -15.25 -38.32 -1.13
CA THR A 431 -15.98 -38.92 -0.01
C THR A 431 -15.62 -38.26 1.32
N PHE A 432 -14.38 -37.77 1.47
CA PHE A 432 -13.94 -37.07 2.69
C PHE A 432 -14.66 -35.73 2.94
N LYS A 433 -15.37 -35.20 1.93
CA LYS A 433 -16.20 -33.99 2.04
C LYS A 433 -17.65 -34.27 2.44
N ARG A 434 -18.03 -35.53 2.66
CA ARG A 434 -19.38 -35.95 3.07
C ARG A 434 -19.55 -35.83 4.58
N PHE A 435 -20.78 -36.02 5.06
CA PHE A 435 -21.04 -36.11 6.50
C PHE A 435 -20.42 -37.40 7.05
N LEU A 436 -19.46 -37.25 7.97
CA LEU A 436 -18.78 -38.39 8.60
C LEU A 436 -19.68 -39.03 9.67
N VAL A 437 -19.85 -40.34 9.56
CA VAL A 437 -20.51 -41.20 10.54
C VAL A 437 -19.54 -42.30 10.94
N VAL A 438 -19.42 -42.56 12.25
CA VAL A 438 -18.53 -43.60 12.78
C VAL A 438 -19.33 -44.60 13.59
N TYR A 439 -19.10 -45.87 13.30
CA TYR A 439 -19.64 -47.03 14.02
C TYR A 439 -18.48 -47.80 14.65
N PHE A 440 -18.66 -48.23 15.90
CA PHE A 440 -17.71 -49.09 16.60
C PHE A 440 -18.34 -50.45 16.89
N ASP A 441 -17.58 -51.52 16.65
CA ASP A 441 -17.91 -52.87 17.09
C ASP A 441 -19.36 -53.31 16.71
N GLU A 442 -19.78 -52.93 15.49
CA GLU A 442 -21.11 -53.15 14.90
C GLU A 442 -22.30 -52.50 15.63
N ASP A 443 -22.07 -51.57 16.56
CA ASP A 443 -23.14 -50.80 17.19
C ASP A 443 -23.80 -49.84 16.18
N ALA A 444 -25.11 -50.00 15.97
CA ALA A 444 -25.91 -49.18 15.05
C ALA A 444 -26.24 -47.77 15.59
N LYS A 445 -25.79 -47.41 16.80
CA LYS A 445 -26.09 -46.11 17.42
C LYS A 445 -25.46 -44.95 16.63
N LEU A 446 -26.32 -44.09 16.08
CA LEU A 446 -25.90 -42.84 15.45
C LEU A 446 -25.63 -41.77 16.52
N THR A 447 -24.36 -41.52 16.83
CA THR A 447 -23.98 -40.49 17.80
C THR A 447 -22.70 -39.75 17.40
N ASP A 448 -22.73 -38.44 17.61
CA ASP A 448 -21.54 -37.59 17.47
C ASP A 448 -20.45 -37.90 18.49
N VAL A 449 -20.76 -38.65 19.55
CA VAL A 449 -19.79 -39.15 20.53
C VAL A 449 -18.79 -40.09 19.86
N TYR A 450 -19.24 -41.04 19.03
CA TYR A 450 -18.34 -41.98 18.34
C TYR A 450 -17.40 -41.28 17.36
N LYS A 451 -17.88 -40.21 16.72
CA LYS A 451 -17.02 -39.36 15.89
C LYS A 451 -15.91 -38.67 16.70
N ARG A 452 -16.22 -38.16 17.90
CA ARG A 452 -15.23 -37.52 18.78
C ARG A 452 -14.24 -38.53 19.35
N ASP A 453 -14.75 -39.64 19.88
CA ASP A 453 -13.96 -40.74 20.42
C ASP A 453 -13.04 -41.34 19.36
N PHE A 454 -13.51 -41.44 18.12
CA PHE A 454 -12.71 -41.90 17.00
C PHE A 454 -11.46 -41.06 16.81
N PHE A 455 -11.61 -39.74 16.65
CA PHE A 455 -10.46 -38.86 16.46
C PHE A 455 -9.55 -38.86 17.69
N LEU A 456 -10.11 -38.77 18.90
CA LEU A 456 -9.32 -38.78 20.13
C LEU A 456 -8.43 -40.03 20.23
N HIS A 457 -9.03 -41.22 20.24
CA HIS A 457 -8.30 -42.47 20.43
C HIS A 457 -7.39 -42.82 19.25
N LEU A 458 -7.77 -42.45 18.02
CA LEU A 458 -6.92 -42.71 16.86
C LEU A 458 -5.66 -41.85 16.91
N PHE A 459 -5.77 -40.56 17.20
CA PHE A 459 -4.60 -39.68 17.30
C PHE A 459 -3.71 -40.07 18.48
N ASP A 460 -4.28 -40.46 19.63
CA ASP A 460 -3.50 -40.99 20.75
C ASP A 460 -2.69 -42.24 20.37
N LYS A 461 -3.25 -43.14 19.54
CA LYS A 461 -2.52 -44.33 19.06
C LYS A 461 -1.53 -44.02 17.94
N LEU A 462 -1.76 -43.01 17.11
CA LEU A 462 -0.88 -42.64 15.98
C LEU A 462 0.31 -41.78 16.41
N LEU A 463 0.19 -41.03 17.51
CA LEU A 463 1.19 -40.07 17.96
C LEU A 463 2.05 -40.58 19.12
N VAL A 464 1.94 -41.87 19.47
CA VAL A 464 2.86 -42.52 20.41
C VAL A 464 4.06 -43.12 19.68
N PRO A 465 5.24 -43.22 20.33
CA PRO A 465 6.45 -43.76 19.70
C PRO A 465 6.30 -45.16 19.11
N GLU A 466 5.45 -45.99 19.70
CA GLU A 466 5.16 -47.37 19.28
C GLU A 466 4.50 -47.44 17.90
N SER A 467 3.86 -46.36 17.44
CA SER A 467 3.32 -46.26 16.08
C SER A 467 4.41 -46.33 15.01
N GLY A 468 5.66 -45.98 15.36
CA GLY A 468 6.79 -45.89 14.45
C GLY A 468 6.70 -44.77 13.40
N MET A 469 5.63 -43.98 13.41
CA MET A 469 5.40 -42.95 12.39
C MET A 469 6.31 -41.73 12.57
N PHE A 470 6.54 -41.30 13.81
CA PHE A 470 7.23 -40.05 14.11
C PHE A 470 8.51 -40.28 14.93
N MET A 471 9.45 -39.35 14.79
CA MET A 471 10.55 -39.17 15.74
C MET A 471 10.16 -38.10 16.76
N TYR A 472 10.89 -38.02 17.86
CA TYR A 472 10.60 -37.07 18.93
C TYR A 472 11.86 -36.32 19.33
N ASN A 473 11.68 -35.11 19.84
CA ASN A 473 12.77 -34.36 20.47
C ASN A 473 13.25 -35.05 21.78
N ASP A 474 14.35 -34.56 22.35
CA ASP A 474 14.98 -35.16 23.53
C ASP A 474 14.02 -35.28 24.73
N THR A 475 13.13 -34.30 24.90
CA THR A 475 12.12 -34.30 25.98
C THR A 475 10.89 -35.14 25.68
N LYS A 476 10.78 -35.72 24.48
CA LYS A 476 9.62 -36.48 23.98
C LYS A 476 8.30 -35.73 24.03
N THR A 477 8.34 -34.40 24.00
CA THR A 477 7.15 -33.54 24.03
C THR A 477 6.69 -33.14 22.64
N LEU A 478 7.61 -33.15 21.67
CA LEU A 478 7.34 -32.76 20.29
C LEU A 478 7.71 -33.88 19.33
N ALA A 479 6.82 -34.17 18.39
CA ALA A 479 6.95 -35.11 17.30
C ALA A 479 7.44 -34.41 16.02
N TRP A 480 8.16 -35.14 15.18
CA TRP A 480 8.59 -34.72 13.86
C TRP A 480 8.65 -35.90 12.88
N PHE A 481 8.74 -35.59 11.59
CA PHE A 481 8.86 -36.61 10.55
C PHE A 481 10.31 -37.13 10.50
N PRO A 482 10.53 -38.44 10.60
CA PRO A 482 11.88 -39.00 10.55
C PRO A 482 12.49 -38.81 9.16
N ALA A 483 13.78 -38.49 9.10
CA ALA A 483 14.52 -38.38 7.84
C ALA A 483 14.52 -39.69 7.04
N LYS A 484 14.45 -40.83 7.74
CA LYS A 484 14.28 -42.17 7.18
C LYS A 484 12.94 -42.75 7.69
N PRO A 485 11.87 -42.72 6.87
CA PRO A 485 10.58 -43.28 7.24
C PRO A 485 10.68 -44.75 7.66
N ARG A 486 10.07 -45.11 8.80
CA ARG A 486 10.01 -46.50 9.29
C ARG A 486 8.74 -47.23 8.82
N VAL A 487 7.79 -46.47 8.30
CA VAL A 487 6.52 -46.97 7.75
C VAL A 487 6.35 -46.47 6.32
N GLU A 488 5.43 -47.09 5.58
CA GLU A 488 5.13 -46.70 4.20
C GLU A 488 4.68 -45.24 4.10
N GLU A 489 5.13 -44.56 3.04
CA GLU A 489 4.81 -43.15 2.76
C GLU A 489 3.28 -42.89 2.75
N LYS A 490 2.51 -43.86 2.24
CA LYS A 490 1.04 -43.82 2.20
C LYS A 490 0.42 -43.60 3.58
N ARG A 491 1.02 -44.10 4.67
CA ARG A 491 0.50 -43.87 6.03
C ARG A 491 0.60 -42.40 6.44
N TYR A 492 1.65 -41.69 6.04
CA TYR A 492 1.77 -40.25 6.30
C TYR A 492 0.76 -39.44 5.49
N PHE A 493 0.49 -39.83 4.25
CA PHE A 493 -0.59 -39.23 3.46
C PHE A 493 -1.95 -39.40 4.16
N LEU A 494 -2.27 -40.62 4.62
CA LEU A 494 -3.51 -40.89 5.34
C LEU A 494 -3.60 -40.17 6.69
N PHE A 495 -2.48 -40.02 7.40
CA PHE A 495 -2.40 -39.14 8.58
C PHE A 495 -2.76 -37.69 8.24
N GLY A 496 -2.24 -37.16 7.12
CA GLY A 496 -2.63 -35.84 6.61
C GLY A 496 -4.13 -35.73 6.29
N VAL A 497 -4.71 -36.77 5.66
CA VAL A 497 -6.15 -36.87 5.41
C VAL A 497 -6.94 -36.84 6.73
N LEU A 498 -6.49 -37.59 7.74
CA LEU A 498 -7.11 -37.61 9.07
C LEU A 498 -7.06 -36.24 9.77
N CYS A 499 -5.93 -35.54 9.72
CA CYS A 499 -5.82 -34.17 10.23
C CYS A 499 -6.83 -33.24 9.55
N GLY A 500 -6.93 -33.31 8.22
CA GLY A 500 -7.92 -32.57 7.44
C GLY A 500 -9.36 -32.94 7.81
N MET A 501 -9.65 -34.23 7.98
CA MET A 501 -10.97 -34.72 8.36
C MET A 501 -11.37 -34.31 9.78
N ALA A 502 -10.43 -34.33 10.75
CA ALA A 502 -10.66 -33.89 12.12
C ALA A 502 -11.08 -32.41 12.11
N LEU A 503 -10.27 -31.56 11.45
CA LEU A 503 -10.54 -30.13 11.31
C LEU A 503 -11.87 -29.88 10.59
N TYR A 504 -12.13 -30.53 9.45
CA TYR A 504 -13.36 -30.39 8.63
C TYR A 504 -14.63 -30.86 9.35
N ASN A 505 -14.51 -31.69 10.38
CA ASN A 505 -15.61 -32.17 11.20
C ASN A 505 -15.64 -31.52 12.59
N ASN A 506 -14.98 -30.38 12.76
CA ASN A 506 -14.94 -29.59 14.00
C ASN A 506 -14.56 -30.45 15.22
N ASN A 507 -13.57 -31.32 15.04
CA ASN A 507 -12.97 -32.13 16.09
C ASN A 507 -11.56 -31.63 16.40
N MET A 508 -11.36 -31.20 17.65
CA MET A 508 -10.05 -30.81 18.13
C MET A 508 -9.23 -32.05 18.45
N VAL A 509 -8.01 -32.10 17.91
CA VAL A 509 -7.05 -33.17 18.16
C VAL A 509 -5.73 -32.55 18.61
N HIS A 510 -5.06 -33.21 19.55
CA HIS A 510 -3.74 -32.78 20.00
C HIS A 510 -2.70 -33.18 18.96
N LEU A 511 -1.97 -32.20 18.44
CA LEU A 511 -0.90 -32.39 17.46
C LEU A 511 0.40 -31.86 18.08
N PRO A 512 1.25 -32.72 18.65
CA PRO A 512 2.48 -32.31 19.35
C PRO A 512 3.59 -31.96 18.36
N PHE A 513 3.34 -31.14 17.34
CA PHE A 513 4.36 -30.73 16.38
C PHE A 513 4.84 -29.30 16.70
N PRO A 514 6.12 -28.96 16.45
CA PRO A 514 6.62 -27.60 16.64
C PRO A 514 5.98 -26.62 15.66
N MET A 515 6.08 -25.31 15.94
CA MET A 515 5.56 -24.23 15.07
C MET A 515 6.10 -24.29 13.64
N ALA A 516 7.33 -24.80 13.45
CA ALA A 516 7.89 -25.06 12.13
C ALA A 516 6.96 -25.90 11.23
N PHE A 517 6.27 -26.92 11.79
CA PHE A 517 5.33 -27.76 11.05
C PHE A 517 4.14 -26.94 10.54
N PHE A 518 3.51 -26.17 11.43
CA PHE A 518 2.33 -25.39 11.09
C PHE A 518 2.66 -24.26 10.12
N LYS A 519 3.82 -23.61 10.27
CA LYS A 519 4.34 -22.62 9.30
C LYS A 519 4.53 -23.25 7.92
N LYS A 520 5.11 -24.45 7.84
CA LYS A 520 5.26 -25.19 6.58
C LYS A 520 3.91 -25.48 5.90
N LEU A 521 2.87 -25.84 6.67
CA LEU A 521 1.52 -26.07 6.11
C LEU A 521 0.89 -24.83 5.45
N VAL A 522 1.27 -23.63 5.90
CA VAL A 522 0.80 -22.35 5.34
C VAL A 522 1.85 -21.63 4.49
N ASN A 523 2.92 -22.33 4.10
CA ASN A 523 4.01 -21.81 3.27
C ASN A 523 4.71 -20.57 3.86
N ILE A 524 4.89 -20.56 5.18
CA ILE A 524 5.70 -19.57 5.91
C ILE A 524 7.06 -20.20 6.21
N ASN A 525 8.14 -19.46 5.94
CA ASN A 525 9.49 -19.92 6.25
C ASN A 525 9.72 -19.98 7.77
N PRO A 526 10.28 -21.09 8.30
CA PRO A 526 10.64 -21.17 9.70
C PRO A 526 11.82 -20.24 10.02
N SER A 527 11.89 -19.79 11.28
CA SER A 527 12.99 -18.99 11.83
C SER A 527 13.85 -19.83 12.78
N LEU A 528 14.97 -19.27 13.24
CA LEU A 528 15.84 -19.91 14.23
C LEU A 528 15.10 -20.21 15.55
N GLU A 529 14.13 -19.39 15.93
CA GLU A 529 13.28 -19.66 17.11
C GLU A 529 12.44 -20.93 16.94
N ASP A 530 11.97 -21.23 15.72
CA ASP A 530 11.20 -22.45 15.46
C ASP A 530 12.09 -23.70 15.57
N LEU A 531 13.37 -23.59 15.20
CA LEU A 531 14.35 -24.65 15.43
C LEU A 531 14.61 -24.81 16.93
N ARG A 532 14.72 -23.70 17.67
CA ARG A 532 14.97 -23.72 19.12
C ARG A 532 13.87 -24.44 19.91
N GLU A 533 12.62 -24.34 19.45
CA GLU A 533 11.49 -25.08 20.03
C GLU A 533 11.68 -26.60 19.96
N PHE A 534 12.22 -27.11 18.84
CA PHE A 534 12.41 -28.54 18.63
C PHE A 534 13.78 -29.05 19.12
N SER A 535 14.85 -28.31 18.83
CA SER A 535 16.25 -28.64 19.08
C SER A 535 16.98 -27.43 19.68
N PRO A 536 16.86 -27.19 21.00
CA PRO A 536 17.39 -25.99 21.64
C PRO A 536 18.93 -25.91 21.60
N ILE A 537 19.61 -27.07 21.62
CA ILE A 537 21.08 -27.15 21.60
C ILE A 537 21.62 -26.73 20.22
N GLU A 538 21.06 -27.26 19.14
CA GLU A 538 21.45 -26.90 17.77
C GLU A 538 21.16 -25.43 17.49
N ALA A 539 19.96 -24.95 17.85
CA ALA A 539 19.61 -23.54 17.67
C ALA A 539 20.49 -22.60 18.50
N GLY A 540 20.88 -23.00 19.71
CA GLY A 540 21.84 -22.25 20.54
C GLY A 540 23.22 -22.16 19.90
N SER A 541 23.68 -23.24 19.28
CA SER A 541 24.96 -23.28 18.57
C SER A 541 24.95 -22.38 17.32
N LEU A 542 23.86 -22.38 16.56
CA LEU A 542 23.68 -21.47 15.42
C LEU A 542 23.55 -20.00 15.84
N GLN A 543 22.85 -19.72 16.94
CA GLN A 543 22.76 -18.37 17.50
C GLN A 543 24.15 -17.85 17.92
N TYR A 544 24.97 -18.71 18.54
CA TYR A 544 26.34 -18.36 18.91
C TYR A 544 27.18 -17.96 17.70
N ILE A 545 27.04 -18.67 16.57
CA ILE A 545 27.72 -18.32 15.31
C ILE A 545 27.22 -16.96 14.78
N LEU A 546 25.91 -16.70 14.83
CA LEU A 546 25.33 -15.42 14.38
C LEU A 546 25.76 -14.22 15.24
N ASP A 547 25.96 -14.44 16.53
CA ASP A 547 26.36 -13.40 17.49
C ASP A 547 27.90 -13.27 17.61
N TYR A 548 28.66 -14.07 16.85
CA TYR A 548 30.12 -14.08 16.93
C TYR A 548 30.69 -12.76 16.38
N PRO A 549 31.48 -12.01 17.17
CA PRO A 549 31.84 -10.62 16.85
C PRO A 549 33.04 -10.47 15.90
N ASP A 550 33.83 -11.52 15.67
CA ASP A 550 35.08 -11.46 14.89
C ASP A 550 34.89 -11.99 13.46
N ASP A 551 35.64 -11.41 12.50
CA ASP A 551 35.76 -11.85 11.10
C ASP A 551 36.39 -13.27 10.97
N ASP A 552 36.82 -13.89 12.08
CA ASP A 552 37.42 -15.23 12.16
C ASP A 552 36.43 -16.39 11.95
N VAL A 553 35.16 -16.12 11.61
CA VAL A 553 34.24 -17.17 11.11
C VAL A 553 34.86 -17.88 9.90
N GLU A 554 35.69 -17.19 9.10
CA GLU A 554 36.47 -17.79 8.01
C GLU A 554 37.45 -18.87 8.48
N ASN A 555 37.94 -18.83 9.73
CA ASN A 555 38.83 -19.84 10.31
C ASN A 555 38.09 -21.07 10.85
N MET A 556 36.75 -21.07 10.87
CA MET A 556 35.97 -22.22 11.36
C MET A 556 35.82 -23.34 10.31
N ASP A 557 36.38 -23.17 9.09
CA ASP A 557 36.31 -24.12 7.97
C ASP A 557 34.87 -24.64 7.71
N MET A 558 33.87 -23.80 7.98
CA MET A 558 32.48 -24.16 7.80
C MET A 558 32.12 -24.17 6.32
N THR A 559 31.38 -25.20 5.91
CA THR A 559 30.84 -25.30 4.56
C THR A 559 29.33 -25.08 4.60
N PHE A 560 28.73 -24.68 3.49
CA PHE A 560 27.27 -24.63 3.33
C PHE A 560 26.66 -26.03 3.15
N SER A 561 27.14 -27.01 3.92
CA SER A 561 26.65 -28.39 3.93
C SER A 561 26.20 -28.78 5.33
N VAL A 562 25.09 -29.51 5.42
CA VAL A 562 24.56 -30.04 6.68
C VAL A 562 24.42 -31.54 6.53
N CYS A 563 25.03 -32.30 7.43
CA CYS A 563 24.91 -33.75 7.46
C CYS A 563 23.70 -34.13 8.30
N ILE A 564 22.64 -34.64 7.66
CA ILE A 564 21.45 -35.14 8.33
C ILE A 564 21.53 -36.67 8.31
N ASP A 565 21.79 -37.30 9.46
CA ASP A 565 21.88 -38.75 9.65
C ASP A 565 22.72 -39.51 8.60
N PHE A 566 24.06 -39.35 8.70
CA PHE A 566 25.07 -40.12 7.95
C PHE A 566 24.85 -40.20 6.43
N LYS A 567 24.52 -39.08 5.79
CA LYS A 567 24.92 -38.81 4.41
C LYS A 567 25.29 -37.33 4.28
N GLN A 568 26.51 -37.07 3.82
CA GLN A 568 26.85 -35.81 3.19
C GLN A 568 25.91 -35.62 2.01
N PHE A 569 25.21 -34.49 1.99
CA PHE A 569 24.55 -34.00 0.78
C PHE A 569 25.57 -33.07 0.11
N ASP A 570 25.99 -33.42 -1.10
CA ASP A 570 26.86 -32.61 -1.97
C ASP A 570 26.09 -31.43 -2.59
#